data_AF-A0A932RXL3-F1
#
_entry.id   AF-A0A932RXL3-F1
#
_cell.length_a   1.000
_cell.length_b   1.000
_cell.length_c   1.000
_cell.angle_alpha   90.00
_cell.angle_beta   90.00
_cell.angle_gamma   90.00
#
_symmetry.space_group_name_H-M   'P 1'
#
loop_
_entity.id
_entity.type
_entity.pdbx_description
1 polymer ?
#
loop_
_entity_poly.entity_id
_entity_poly.type
_entity_poly.pdbx_seq_one_letter_code
_entity_poly.pdbx_strand_id
1 'polypeptide(L)'
;MATHFLSKKSLPLTLIPALALAALPAVGSFPTWLTLTVAGLAMGMMLFIMASGLTLVFGLMDVLNFAHGAFITVGAYTASLVLLPMRGWLEADSLLRNLAVLALAIALAMTMTALLGSLCEKVLIRAVMGQHLKQILITMGAMIMCEQIVGVIWGAEQIPLPMPESLRGVIFLGDAVIEKYRLLAVLIGVVIFIAMSLILNRSKLGLLIR
;
A
#
# COMPACT_ATOMS: atom_id res chain seq x y z
N MET A 1 -40.68 12.55 -6.59
CA MET A 1 -40.01 12.49 -5.27
C MET A 1 -39.08 11.26 -5.17
N ALA A 2 -38.26 10.99 -6.20
CA ALA A 2 -37.33 9.84 -6.25
C ALA A 2 -35.93 10.21 -6.78
N THR A 3 -35.76 11.42 -7.33
CA THR A 3 -34.49 11.90 -7.91
C THR A 3 -33.52 12.46 -6.86
N HIS A 4 -34.00 12.78 -5.65
CA HIS A 4 -33.18 13.41 -4.60
C HIS A 4 -32.34 12.39 -3.79
N PHE A 5 -32.66 11.09 -3.87
CA PHE A 5 -31.95 10.02 -3.12
C PHE A 5 -30.78 9.41 -3.91
N LEU A 6 -30.81 9.43 -5.25
CA LEU A 6 -29.74 8.89 -6.09
C LEU A 6 -28.49 9.80 -6.11
N SER A 7 -28.68 11.11 -5.92
CA SER A 7 -27.59 12.10 -5.98
C SER A 7 -26.51 11.86 -4.92
N LYS A 8 -26.87 11.53 -3.67
CA LYS A 8 -25.89 11.37 -2.56
C LYS A 8 -24.97 10.15 -2.70
N LYS A 9 -25.40 9.09 -3.41
CA LYS A 9 -24.64 7.82 -3.48
C LYS A 9 -23.66 7.79 -4.66
N SER A 10 -23.96 8.49 -5.77
CA SER A 10 -23.07 8.61 -6.93
C SER A 10 -22.11 9.81 -6.85
N LEU A 11 -22.43 10.80 -6.00
CA LEU A 11 -21.63 12.00 -5.77
C LEU A 11 -20.12 11.72 -5.58
N PRO A 12 -19.69 10.80 -4.69
CA PRO A 12 -18.26 10.53 -4.50
C PRO A 12 -17.59 9.94 -5.75
N LEU A 13 -18.31 9.13 -6.54
CA LEU A 13 -17.76 8.47 -7.72
C LEU A 13 -17.59 9.46 -8.89
N THR A 14 -18.50 10.40 -9.06
CA THR A 14 -18.44 11.41 -10.13
C THR A 14 -17.53 12.58 -9.79
N LEU A 15 -17.26 12.83 -8.51
CA LEU A 15 -16.38 13.92 -8.07
C LEU A 15 -14.95 13.76 -8.57
N ILE A 16 -14.39 12.55 -8.52
CA ILE A 16 -12.99 12.29 -8.92
C ILE A 16 -12.75 12.63 -10.41
N PRO A 17 -13.51 12.07 -11.38
CA PRO A 17 -13.33 12.42 -12.79
C PRO A 17 -13.68 13.88 -13.07
N ALA A 18 -14.67 14.47 -12.37
CA ALA A 18 -15.00 15.89 -12.51
C ALA A 18 -13.84 16.79 -12.07
N LEU A 19 -13.20 16.50 -10.93
CA LEU A 19 -12.02 17.22 -10.44
C LEU A 19 -10.82 17.03 -11.37
N ALA A 20 -10.60 15.80 -11.88
CA ALA A 20 -9.54 15.54 -12.84
C ALA A 20 -9.73 16.37 -14.12
N LEU A 21 -10.95 16.43 -14.66
CA LEU A 21 -11.26 17.24 -15.84
C LEU A 21 -11.17 18.74 -15.55
N ALA A 22 -11.63 19.20 -14.38
CA ALA A 22 -11.51 20.59 -13.96
C ALA A 22 -10.06 21.03 -13.76
N ALA A 23 -9.14 20.10 -13.46
CA ALA A 23 -7.71 20.39 -13.35
C ALA A 23 -7.04 20.62 -14.71
N LEU A 24 -7.61 20.15 -15.82
CA LEU A 24 -7.04 20.29 -17.16
C LEU A 24 -6.80 21.77 -17.57
N PRO A 25 -7.79 22.69 -17.45
CA PRO A 25 -7.54 24.11 -17.73
C PRO A 25 -6.56 24.75 -16.74
N ALA A 26 -6.48 24.27 -15.50
CA ALA A 26 -5.54 24.79 -14.51
C ALA A 26 -4.08 24.42 -14.80
N VAL A 27 -3.84 23.24 -15.38
CA VAL A 27 -2.49 22.78 -15.77
C VAL A 27 -2.03 23.40 -17.09
N GLY A 28 -2.97 23.72 -18.00
CA GLY A 28 -2.68 24.39 -19.27
C GLY A 28 -1.98 23.54 -20.34
N SER A 29 -1.49 22.35 -19.99
CA SER A 29 -0.80 21.39 -20.85
C SER A 29 -1.43 20.01 -20.71
N PHE A 30 -1.94 19.45 -21.82
CA PHE A 30 -2.51 18.09 -21.82
C PHE A 30 -1.49 17.01 -21.45
N PRO A 31 -0.25 17.02 -21.97
CA PRO A 31 0.76 16.02 -21.58
C PRO A 31 1.10 16.06 -20.09
N THR A 32 1.28 17.26 -19.53
CA THR A 32 1.58 17.44 -18.11
C THR A 32 0.39 17.03 -17.24
N TRP A 33 -0.83 17.39 -17.63
CA TRP A 33 -2.04 16.97 -16.94
C TRP A 33 -2.17 15.44 -16.89
N LEU A 34 -1.92 14.77 -18.02
CA LEU A 34 -1.97 13.31 -18.09
C LEU A 34 -0.92 12.67 -17.20
N THR A 35 0.34 13.11 -17.29
CA THR A 35 1.43 12.62 -16.44
C THR A 35 1.11 12.78 -14.96
N LEU A 36 0.63 13.96 -14.54
CA LEU A 36 0.28 14.24 -13.14
C LEU A 36 -0.94 13.44 -12.67
N THR A 37 -1.93 13.24 -13.54
CA THR A 37 -3.13 12.45 -13.20
C THR A 37 -2.76 10.99 -12.96
N VAL A 38 -1.93 10.40 -13.83
CA VAL A 38 -1.44 9.03 -13.66
C VAL A 38 -0.54 8.90 -12.43
N ALA A 39 0.31 9.90 -12.19
CA ALA A 39 1.13 9.98 -10.98
C ALA A 39 0.30 10.00 -9.69
N GLY A 40 -0.71 10.88 -9.66
CA GLY A 40 -1.63 11.00 -8.53
C GLY A 40 -2.44 9.73 -8.31
N LEU A 41 -2.90 9.09 -9.39
CA LEU A 41 -3.57 7.80 -9.31
C LEU A 41 -2.66 6.72 -8.71
N ALA A 42 -1.41 6.62 -9.18
CA ALA A 42 -0.45 5.66 -8.63
C ALA A 42 -0.19 5.89 -7.14
N MET A 43 0.00 7.15 -6.72
CA MET A 43 0.14 7.50 -5.31
C MET A 43 -1.12 7.14 -4.51
N GLY A 44 -2.29 7.45 -5.05
CA GLY A 44 -3.59 7.09 -4.45
C GLY A 44 -3.76 5.58 -4.29
N MET A 45 -3.33 4.78 -5.26
CA MET A 45 -3.37 3.31 -5.18
C MET A 45 -2.42 2.76 -4.12
N MET A 46 -1.22 3.34 -3.98
CA MET A 46 -0.30 2.96 -2.90
C MET A 46 -0.87 3.30 -1.52
N LEU A 47 -1.44 4.49 -1.36
CA LEU A 47 -2.15 4.90 -0.14
C LEU A 47 -3.36 4.01 0.15
N PHE A 48 -4.13 3.64 -0.88
CA PHE A 48 -5.26 2.72 -0.76
C PHE A 48 -4.79 1.36 -0.22
N ILE A 49 -3.74 0.76 -0.79
CA ILE A 49 -3.22 -0.53 -0.31
C ILE A 49 -2.84 -0.42 1.18
N MET A 50 -2.08 0.61 1.56
CA MET A 50 -1.67 0.82 2.94
C MET A 50 -2.85 1.03 3.90
N ALA A 51 -3.83 1.86 3.51
CA ALA A 51 -5.00 2.16 4.32
C ALA A 51 -5.98 0.98 4.43
N SER A 52 -6.14 0.22 3.35
CA SER A 52 -7.07 -0.92 3.28
C SER A 52 -6.74 -1.99 4.31
N GLY A 53 -5.45 -2.22 4.59
CA GLY A 53 -5.00 -3.13 5.65
C GLY A 53 -5.46 -2.69 7.04
N LEU A 54 -5.28 -1.40 7.37
CA LEU A 54 -5.75 -0.85 8.65
C LEU A 54 -7.27 -0.93 8.77
N THR A 55 -8.01 -0.59 7.71
CA THR A 55 -9.47 -0.68 7.69
C THR A 55 -9.97 -2.11 7.91
N LEU A 56 -9.33 -3.10 7.29
CA LEU A 56 -9.69 -4.50 7.48
C LEU A 56 -9.44 -4.97 8.91
N VAL A 57 -8.26 -4.67 9.48
CA VAL A 57 -7.93 -5.07 10.85
C VAL A 57 -8.88 -4.41 11.85
N PHE A 58 -9.11 -3.11 11.71
CA PHE A 58 -10.06 -2.39 12.55
C PHE A 58 -11.48 -2.93 12.40
N GLY A 59 -11.96 -3.13 11.17
CA GLY A 59 -13.31 -3.64 10.90
C GLY A 59 -13.58 -5.04 11.43
N LEU A 60 -12.54 -5.87 11.58
CA LEU A 60 -12.62 -7.24 12.10
C LEU A 60 -12.45 -7.33 13.62
N MET A 61 -11.47 -6.61 14.17
CA MET A 61 -11.06 -6.76 15.57
C MET A 61 -11.61 -5.66 16.49
N ASP A 62 -12.13 -4.56 15.92
CA ASP A 62 -12.47 -3.32 16.63
C ASP A 62 -11.28 -2.77 17.45
N VAL A 63 -10.05 -2.99 16.94
CA VAL A 63 -8.80 -2.52 17.54
C VAL A 63 -8.19 -1.47 16.63
N LEU A 64 -8.10 -0.25 17.14
CA LEU A 64 -7.42 0.84 16.45
C LEU A 64 -5.90 0.68 16.64
N ASN A 65 -5.25 0.07 15.66
CA ASN A 65 -3.82 -0.23 15.72
C ASN A 65 -2.98 0.89 15.09
N PHE A 66 -2.38 1.73 15.93
CA PHE A 66 -1.46 2.76 15.45
C PHE A 66 -0.12 2.18 14.96
N ALA A 67 0.32 1.01 15.45
CA ALA A 67 1.58 0.38 15.05
C ALA A 67 1.62 -0.10 13.59
N HIS A 68 0.54 0.07 12.81
CA HIS A 68 0.50 -0.36 11.40
C HIS A 68 1.65 0.20 10.56
N GLY A 69 2.07 1.45 10.81
CA GLY A 69 3.24 2.04 10.15
C GLY A 69 4.52 1.24 10.40
N ALA A 70 4.72 0.70 11.61
CA ALA A 70 5.87 -0.13 11.94
C ALA A 70 5.87 -1.46 11.18
N PHE A 71 4.70 -2.06 10.92
CA PHE A 71 4.59 -3.27 10.09
C PHE A 71 5.01 -3.02 8.64
N ILE A 72 4.66 -1.84 8.10
CA ILE A 72 5.09 -1.42 6.76
C ILE A 72 6.61 -1.26 6.73
N THR A 73 7.17 -0.60 7.75
CA THR A 73 8.62 -0.40 7.88
C THR A 73 9.36 -1.74 7.94
N VAL A 74 8.94 -2.67 8.80
CA VAL A 74 9.57 -4.00 8.90
C VAL A 74 9.48 -4.76 7.58
N GLY A 75 8.34 -4.67 6.87
CA GLY A 75 8.21 -5.26 5.53
C GLY A 75 9.19 -4.64 4.52
N ALA A 76 9.35 -3.32 4.52
CA ALA A 76 10.27 -2.61 3.64
C ALA A 76 11.74 -2.99 3.88
N TYR A 77 12.17 -3.05 5.15
CA TYR A 77 13.53 -3.49 5.50
C TYR A 77 13.74 -4.98 5.26
N THR A 78 12.71 -5.81 5.43
CA THR A 78 12.79 -7.23 5.04
C THR A 78 12.99 -7.36 3.54
N ALA A 79 12.28 -6.57 2.74
CA ALA A 79 12.50 -6.53 1.29
C ALA A 79 13.91 -6.05 0.94
N SER A 80 14.48 -5.07 1.66
CA SER A 80 15.85 -4.61 1.41
C SER A 80 16.89 -5.68 1.70
N LEU A 81 16.70 -6.50 2.72
CA LEU A 81 17.57 -7.64 3.02
C LEU A 81 17.62 -8.68 1.89
N VAL A 82 16.57 -8.75 1.06
CA VAL A 82 16.50 -9.67 -0.09
C VAL A 82 17.00 -9.00 -1.36
N LEU A 83 16.56 -7.76 -1.62
CA LEU A 83 16.82 -7.06 -2.86
C LEU A 83 18.28 -6.58 -2.97
N LEU A 84 18.93 -6.20 -1.86
CA LEU A 84 20.31 -5.72 -1.89
C LEU A 84 21.33 -6.82 -2.25
N PRO A 85 21.31 -8.02 -1.64
CA PRO A 85 22.23 -9.09 -2.03
C PRO A 85 21.93 -9.66 -3.42
N MET A 86 20.67 -9.59 -3.87
CA MET A 86 20.22 -10.12 -5.16
C MET A 86 20.20 -9.06 -6.28
N ARG A 87 20.92 -7.95 -6.13
CA ARG A 87 21.00 -6.86 -7.14
C ARG A 87 21.30 -7.37 -8.54
N GLY A 88 22.23 -8.32 -8.69
CA GLY A 88 22.57 -8.89 -10.01
C GLY A 88 21.41 -9.62 -10.70
N TRP A 89 20.43 -10.13 -9.96
CA TRP A 89 19.21 -10.72 -10.52
C TRP A 89 18.11 -9.68 -10.73
N LEU A 90 18.12 -8.61 -9.93
CA LEU A 90 17.18 -7.49 -10.03
C LEU A 90 17.47 -6.63 -11.28
N GLU A 91 18.76 -6.45 -11.58
CA GLU A 91 19.27 -5.68 -12.71
C GLU A 91 19.53 -6.52 -13.96
N ALA A 92 19.09 -7.79 -13.96
CA ALA A 92 19.21 -8.62 -15.14
C ALA A 92 18.25 -8.14 -16.25
N ASP A 93 18.65 -8.33 -17.52
CA ASP A 93 17.80 -8.07 -18.70
C ASP A 93 16.62 -9.06 -18.83
N SER A 94 16.42 -9.95 -17.85
CA SER A 94 15.38 -10.95 -17.85
C SER A 94 14.23 -10.55 -16.93
N LEU A 95 13.09 -10.23 -17.53
CA LEU A 95 11.85 -9.91 -16.79
C LEU A 95 11.48 -11.03 -15.77
N LEU A 96 11.70 -12.29 -16.13
CA LEU A 96 11.37 -13.42 -15.25
C LEU A 96 12.24 -13.45 -13.99
N ARG A 97 13.54 -13.12 -14.08
CA ARG A 97 14.44 -13.04 -12.93
C ARG A 97 14.07 -11.88 -12.03
N ASN A 98 13.80 -10.72 -12.63
CA ASN A 98 13.40 -9.51 -11.90
C ASN A 98 12.11 -9.75 -11.11
N LEU A 99 11.10 -10.39 -11.73
CA LEU A 99 9.86 -10.74 -11.05
C LEU A 99 10.04 -11.84 -10.00
N ALA A 100 10.91 -12.82 -10.22
CA ALA A 100 11.17 -13.87 -9.24
C ALA A 100 11.79 -13.31 -7.94
N VAL A 101 12.77 -12.41 -8.05
CA VAL A 101 13.37 -11.75 -6.88
C VAL A 101 12.36 -10.84 -6.19
N LEU A 102 11.56 -10.09 -6.95
CA LEU A 102 10.51 -9.24 -6.38
C LEU A 102 9.46 -10.08 -5.64
N ALA A 103 9.03 -11.20 -6.22
CA ALA A 103 8.09 -12.12 -5.58
C ALA A 103 8.67 -12.73 -4.30
N LEU A 104 9.96 -13.09 -4.29
CA LEU A 104 10.65 -13.59 -3.10
C LEU A 104 10.70 -12.51 -2.00
N ALA A 105 11.03 -11.27 -2.35
CA ALA A 105 11.06 -10.14 -1.42
C ALA A 105 9.66 -9.87 -0.83
N ILE A 106 8.62 -9.89 -1.66
CA ILE A 106 7.22 -9.75 -1.23
C ILE A 106 6.83 -10.89 -0.28
N ALA A 107 7.13 -12.14 -0.65
CA ALA A 107 6.79 -13.30 0.17
C ALA A 107 7.46 -13.25 1.55
N LEU A 108 8.76 -12.93 1.60
CA LEU A 108 9.50 -12.80 2.86
C LEU A 108 9.04 -11.60 3.69
N ALA A 109 8.74 -10.46 3.06
CA ALA A 109 8.17 -9.31 3.77
C ALA A 109 6.79 -9.67 4.38
N MET A 110 5.92 -10.35 3.62
CA MET A 110 4.62 -10.78 4.10
C MET A 110 4.73 -11.77 5.26
N THR A 111 5.62 -12.76 5.18
CA THR A 111 5.81 -13.74 6.26
C THR A 111 6.37 -13.08 7.51
N MET A 112 7.38 -12.21 7.37
CA MET A 112 7.97 -11.51 8.52
C MET A 112 6.98 -10.58 9.20
N THR A 113 6.22 -9.80 8.41
CA THR A 113 5.18 -8.92 8.95
C THR A 113 4.02 -9.73 9.56
N ALA A 114 3.66 -10.89 9.01
CA ALA A 114 2.65 -11.77 9.62
C ALA A 114 3.11 -12.36 10.97
N LEU A 115 4.38 -12.75 11.07
CA LEU A 115 4.97 -13.23 12.32
C LEU A 115 4.98 -12.12 13.38
N LEU A 116 5.42 -10.91 13.00
CA LEU A 116 5.42 -9.75 13.88
C LEU A 116 3.99 -9.37 14.30
N GLY A 117 3.04 -9.39 13.37
CA GLY A 117 1.62 -9.17 13.64
C GLY A 117 1.05 -10.18 14.64
N SER A 118 1.34 -11.48 14.47
CA SER A 118 0.91 -12.51 15.42
C SER A 118 1.54 -12.34 16.80
N LEU A 119 2.81 -11.92 16.86
CA LEU A 119 3.48 -11.62 18.12
C LEU A 119 2.84 -10.41 18.81
N CYS A 120 2.61 -9.32 18.08
CA CYS A 120 1.92 -8.14 18.59
C CYS A 120 0.49 -8.47 19.07
N GLU A 121 -0.24 -9.31 18.34
CA GLU A 121 -1.58 -9.72 18.73
C GLU A 121 -1.56 -10.46 20.08
N LYS A 122 -0.69 -11.48 20.20
CA LYS A 122 -0.62 -12.33 21.39
C LYS A 122 -0.10 -11.60 22.62
N VAL A 123 0.93 -10.77 22.45
CA VAL A 123 1.65 -10.14 23.57
C VAL A 123 1.04 -8.79 23.95
N LEU A 124 0.68 -7.96 22.96
CA LEU A 124 0.22 -6.60 23.22
C LEU A 124 -1.30 -6.51 23.17
N ILE A 125 -1.92 -6.86 22.04
CA ILE A 125 -3.35 -6.59 21.80
C ILE A 125 -4.23 -7.41 22.73
N ARG A 126 -3.96 -8.71 22.88
CA ARG A 126 -4.76 -9.61 23.73
C ARG A 126 -4.79 -9.17 25.19
N ALA A 127 -3.73 -8.55 25.68
CA ALA A 127 -3.61 -8.09 27.07
C ALA A 127 -4.51 -6.88 27.39
N VAL A 128 -4.91 -6.10 26.38
CA VAL A 128 -5.68 -4.86 26.54
C VAL A 128 -6.98 -4.84 25.75
N MET A 129 -7.47 -6.01 25.31
CA MET A 129 -8.75 -6.11 24.61
C MET A 129 -9.90 -5.55 25.45
N GLY A 130 -10.80 -4.81 24.79
CA GLY A 130 -11.92 -4.12 25.44
C GLY A 130 -11.58 -2.79 26.11
N GLN A 131 -10.30 -2.38 26.11
CA GLN A 131 -9.85 -1.12 26.74
C GLN A 131 -9.23 -0.19 25.69
N HIS A 132 -10.08 0.50 24.91
CA HIS A 132 -9.67 1.30 23.75
C HIS A 132 -8.52 2.28 24.04
N LEU A 133 -8.55 3.00 25.18
CA LEU A 133 -7.44 3.90 25.54
C LEU A 133 -6.11 3.16 25.73
N LYS A 134 -6.13 1.98 26.37
CA LYS A 134 -4.91 1.19 26.57
C LYS A 134 -4.42 0.57 25.26
N GLN A 135 -5.32 0.22 24.33
CA GLN A 135 -4.95 -0.23 22.97
C GLN A 135 -4.19 0.85 22.21
N ILE A 136 -4.66 2.10 22.27
CA ILE A 136 -3.98 3.23 21.64
C ILE A 136 -2.60 3.42 22.24
N LEU A 137 -2.50 3.47 23.58
CA LEU A 137 -1.22 3.68 24.27
C LEU A 137 -0.20 2.57 23.97
N ILE A 138 -0.62 1.30 24.01
CA ILE A 138 0.30 0.17 23.79
C ILE A 138 0.74 0.08 22.33
N THR A 139 -0.14 0.37 21.37
CA THR A 139 0.19 0.32 19.94
C THR A 139 1.05 1.51 19.53
N MET A 140 0.83 2.69 20.11
CA MET A 140 1.73 3.84 19.93
C MET A 140 3.11 3.58 20.54
N GLY A 141 3.17 2.99 21.74
CA GLY A 141 4.44 2.58 22.35
C GLY A 141 5.18 1.52 21.51
N ALA A 142 4.45 0.55 20.96
CA ALA A 142 5.00 -0.46 20.07
C ALA A 142 5.53 0.14 18.77
N MET A 143 4.82 1.13 18.19
CA MET A 143 5.29 1.86 17.01
C MET A 143 6.66 2.51 17.28
N ILE A 144 6.76 3.27 18.37
CA ILE A 144 8.00 3.97 18.75
C ILE A 144 9.12 2.96 18.99
N MET A 145 8.85 1.88 19.74
CA MET A 145 9.82 0.83 20.00
C MET A 145 10.34 0.19 18.70
N CYS A 146 9.44 -0.15 17.77
CA CYS A 146 9.82 -0.69 16.48
C CYS A 146 10.65 0.29 15.66
N GLU A 147 10.30 1.58 15.66
CA GLU A 147 11.08 2.63 14.99
C GLU A 147 12.50 2.72 15.55
N GLN A 148 12.66 2.70 16.87
CA GLN A 148 13.98 2.71 17.50
C GLN A 148 14.77 1.43 17.21
N ILE A 149 14.13 0.26 17.23
CA ILE A 149 14.78 -1.02 16.89
C ILE A 149 15.30 -0.98 15.45
N VAL A 150 14.47 -0.50 14.51
CA VAL A 150 14.87 -0.35 13.11
C VAL A 150 16.03 0.62 12.98
N GLY A 151 15.97 1.77 13.65
CA GLY A 151 17.06 2.75 13.68
C GLY A 151 18.37 2.21 14.23
N VAL A 152 18.32 1.30 15.22
CA VAL A 152 19.52 0.65 15.78
C VAL A 152 20.09 -0.40 14.82
N ILE A 153 19.26 -1.19 14.14
CA ILE A 153 19.71 -2.28 13.27
C ILE A 153 20.20 -1.76 11.91
N TRP A 154 19.48 -0.81 11.30
CA TRP A 154 19.76 -0.32 9.94
C TRP A 154 20.33 1.10 9.88
N GLY A 155 20.30 1.84 11.00
CA GLY A 155 20.65 3.25 11.01
C GLY A 155 19.47 4.15 10.64
N ALA A 156 19.68 5.46 10.76
CA ALA A 156 18.68 6.49 10.46
C ALA A 156 18.61 6.86 8.96
N GLU A 157 19.56 6.39 8.16
CA GLU A 157 19.60 6.71 6.73
C GLU A 157 18.63 5.85 5.92
N GLN A 158 18.03 6.47 4.89
CA GLN A 158 17.19 5.75 3.94
C GLN A 158 18.07 4.85 3.08
N ILE A 159 17.69 3.56 2.99
CA ILE A 159 18.39 2.59 2.14
C ILE A 159 17.84 2.70 0.72
N PRO A 160 18.61 3.20 -0.26
CA PRO A 160 18.14 3.27 -1.64
C PRO A 160 18.09 1.87 -2.25
N LEU A 161 16.90 1.48 -2.70
CA LEU A 161 16.69 0.22 -3.41
C LEU A 161 16.73 0.46 -4.91
N PRO A 162 17.61 -0.23 -5.66
CA PRO A 162 17.60 -0.15 -7.11
C PRO A 162 16.29 -0.71 -7.65
N MET A 163 15.78 -0.10 -8.72
CA MET A 163 14.58 -0.58 -9.40
C MET A 163 14.97 -1.72 -10.35
N PRO A 164 14.09 -2.72 -10.54
CA PRO A 164 14.37 -3.77 -11.51
C PRO A 164 14.49 -3.20 -12.93
N GLU A 165 15.48 -3.63 -13.71
CA GLU A 165 15.77 -3.05 -15.03
C GLU A 165 14.56 -3.09 -15.99
N SER A 166 13.81 -4.20 -16.01
CA SER A 166 12.56 -4.32 -16.78
C SER A 166 11.47 -3.30 -16.42
N LEU A 167 11.44 -2.83 -15.17
CA LEU A 167 10.49 -1.82 -14.67
C LEU A 167 11.08 -0.41 -14.69
N ARG A 168 12.34 -0.27 -15.07
CA ARG A 168 13.02 1.01 -15.20
C ARG A 168 12.57 1.73 -16.47
N GLY A 169 12.52 3.05 -16.37
CA GLY A 169 12.20 3.93 -17.49
C GLY A 169 10.72 4.32 -17.59
N VAL A 170 10.42 4.94 -18.74
CA VAL A 170 9.16 5.64 -19.00
C VAL A 170 8.50 5.10 -20.26
N ILE A 171 7.19 5.27 -20.34
CA ILE A 171 6.37 5.07 -21.53
C ILE A 171 5.96 6.46 -22.00
N PHE A 172 6.22 6.74 -23.28
CA PHE A 172 5.80 7.97 -23.93
C PHE A 172 4.40 7.79 -24.51
N LEU A 173 3.47 8.68 -24.15
CA LEU A 173 2.12 8.73 -24.70
C LEU A 173 1.95 10.11 -25.38
N GLY A 174 2.37 10.20 -26.64
CA GLY A 174 2.67 11.50 -27.26
C GLY A 174 3.82 12.18 -26.51
N ASP A 175 3.61 13.43 -26.10
CA ASP A 175 4.58 14.17 -25.27
C ASP A 175 4.46 13.88 -23.76
N ALA A 176 3.49 13.06 -23.35
CA ALA A 176 3.32 12.70 -21.95
C ALA A 176 4.31 11.61 -21.54
N VAL A 177 4.95 11.79 -20.39
CA VAL A 177 5.95 10.86 -19.84
C VAL A 177 5.34 10.14 -18.65
N ILE A 178 5.20 8.81 -18.72
CA ILE A 178 4.62 8.00 -17.64
C ILE A 178 5.62 6.94 -17.20
N GLU A 179 5.96 6.91 -15.91
CA GLU A 179 6.91 5.93 -15.38
C GLU A 179 6.28 4.52 -15.30
N LYS A 180 7.02 3.50 -15.78
CA LYS A 180 6.52 2.11 -15.82
C LYS A 180 6.14 1.58 -14.43
N TYR A 181 6.95 1.89 -13.41
CA TYR A 181 6.68 1.42 -12.05
C TYR A 181 5.37 2.00 -11.48
N ARG A 182 4.97 3.21 -11.89
CA ARG A 182 3.69 3.82 -11.45
C ARG A 182 2.50 3.06 -12.00
N LEU A 183 2.58 2.64 -13.26
CA LEU A 183 1.56 1.80 -13.88
C LEU A 183 1.47 0.43 -13.18
N LEU A 184 2.61 -0.16 -12.81
CA LEU A 184 2.62 -1.38 -12.01
C LEU A 184 1.96 -1.17 -10.63
N ALA A 185 2.26 -0.08 -9.94
CA ALA A 185 1.63 0.25 -8.66
C ALA A 185 0.11 0.40 -8.79
N VAL A 186 -0.38 1.05 -9.85
CA VAL A 186 -1.82 1.14 -10.16
C VAL A 186 -2.40 -0.25 -10.40
N LEU A 187 -1.75 -1.07 -11.23
CA LEU A 187 -2.21 -2.42 -11.56
C LEU A 187 -2.32 -3.29 -10.29
N ILE A 188 -1.28 -3.32 -9.45
CA ILE A 188 -1.29 -4.06 -8.18
C ILE A 188 -2.42 -3.56 -7.28
N GLY A 189 -2.59 -2.24 -7.16
CA GLY A 189 -3.67 -1.68 -6.36
C GLY A 189 -5.06 -2.09 -6.86
N VAL A 190 -5.27 -2.10 -8.18
CA VAL A 190 -6.54 -2.53 -8.78
C VAL A 190 -6.78 -4.01 -8.53
N VAL A 191 -5.75 -4.85 -8.67
CA VAL A 191 -5.82 -6.29 -8.37
C VAL A 191 -6.20 -6.51 -6.90
N ILE A 192 -5.55 -5.81 -5.96
CA ILE A 192 -5.85 -5.90 -4.53
C ILE A 192 -7.27 -5.41 -4.23
N PHE A 193 -7.70 -4.30 -4.83
CA PHE A 193 -9.06 -3.79 -4.68
C PHE A 193 -10.11 -4.80 -5.15
N ILE A 194 -9.93 -5.40 -6.33
CA ILE A 194 -10.83 -6.42 -6.86
C ILE A 194 -10.82 -7.64 -5.94
N ALA A 195 -9.65 -8.12 -5.55
CA ALA A 195 -9.51 -9.27 -4.66
C ALA A 195 -10.23 -9.05 -3.33
N MET A 196 -9.99 -7.91 -2.67
CA MET A 196 -10.68 -7.53 -1.44
C MET A 196 -12.19 -7.42 -1.65
N SER A 197 -12.65 -6.76 -2.70
CA SER A 197 -14.06 -6.62 -3.01
C SER A 197 -14.73 -7.98 -3.21
N LEU A 198 -14.09 -8.91 -3.93
CA LEU A 198 -14.60 -10.26 -4.11
C LEU A 198 -14.62 -11.05 -2.80
N ILE A 199 -13.55 -10.99 -2.01
CA ILE A 199 -13.48 -11.69 -0.71
C ILE A 199 -14.56 -11.17 0.23
N LEU A 200 -14.68 -9.85 0.42
CA LEU A 200 -15.65 -9.28 1.35
C LEU A 200 -17.09 -9.42 0.85
N ASN A 201 -17.33 -9.42 -0.46
CA ASN A 201 -18.69 -9.44 -1.01
C ASN A 201 -19.21 -10.82 -1.41
N ARG A 202 -18.34 -11.77 -1.71
CA ARG A 202 -18.70 -13.08 -2.30
C ARG A 202 -18.19 -14.28 -1.52
N SER A 203 -17.32 -14.11 -0.51
CA SER A 203 -16.79 -15.24 0.26
C SER A 203 -17.51 -15.43 1.60
N LYS A 204 -17.38 -16.64 2.17
CA LYS A 204 -17.84 -16.96 3.52
C LYS A 204 -17.16 -16.09 4.59
N LEU A 205 -15.89 -15.73 4.38
CA LEU A 205 -15.20 -14.79 5.26
C LEU A 205 -15.97 -13.47 5.30
N GLY A 206 -16.33 -12.92 4.14
CA GLY A 206 -17.11 -11.69 4.05
C GLY A 206 -18.47 -11.74 4.75
N LEU A 207 -19.11 -12.91 4.86
CA LEU A 207 -20.35 -13.08 5.63
C LEU A 207 -20.13 -13.03 7.14
N LEU A 208 -18.94 -13.39 7.64
CA LEU A 208 -18.61 -13.32 9.07
C LEU A 208 -18.26 -11.90 9.53
N ILE A 209 -17.85 -11.02 8.60
CA ILE A 209 -17.45 -9.62 8.89
C ILE A 209 -18.66 -8.68 8.94
N ARG A 210 -19.75 -9.03 8.26
CA ARG A 210 -20.97 -8.21 8.12
C ARG A 210 -21.98 -8.53 9.21
#